data_AF-A0A1M7YKL9-F1
#
_entry.id   AF-A0A1M7YKL9-F1
#
_cell.length_a   1.000
_cell.length_b   1.000
_cell.length_c   1.000
_cell.angle_alpha   90.00
_cell.angle_beta   90.00
_cell.angle_gamma   90.00
#
_symmetry.space_group_name_H-M   'P 1'
#
loop_
_entity.id
_entity.type
_entity.pdbx_description
1 polymer ?
#
loop_
_entity_poly.entity_id
_entity_poly.type
_entity_poly.pdbx_seq_one_letter_code
_entity_poly.pdbx_strand_id
1 'polypeptide(L)'
;MVKKLIGIILRLLFPDFSNRITKIVVVFGLAMMSSSLLERVLNAIVSQFSSLYLNISISEGNDAYWGFLLVLLGLAHNISYQTLIKSNFISRLSPNYLNDEALFNRFLTTLPSHVIIEDLKYVDFLSEVRREIYEPLRFFLMEWDNAECAFTDDEMESIRSRLFEEISAFFELLGAYTFPVGHMGEYASVRDKRLDDHKKFHQKHIDEANEISLKVKGIIEQHQNLVKIGTAKYHVKS
;
A
#
# COMPACT_ATOMS: atom_id res chain seq x y z
N MET A 1 23.62 -10.59 -38.31
CA MET A 1 22.72 -11.61 -37.72
C MET A 1 23.39 -12.39 -36.57
N VAL A 2 24.58 -12.97 -36.79
CA VAL A 2 25.35 -13.75 -35.80
C VAL A 2 25.67 -12.99 -34.51
N LYS A 3 26.10 -11.72 -34.56
CA LYS A 3 26.34 -10.90 -33.34
C LYS A 3 25.07 -10.70 -32.47
N LYS A 4 23.89 -10.65 -33.10
CA LYS A 4 22.60 -10.50 -32.41
C LYS A 4 22.20 -11.82 -31.74
N LEU A 5 22.44 -12.95 -32.42
CA LEU A 5 22.23 -14.29 -31.87
C LEU A 5 23.17 -14.59 -30.70
N ILE A 6 24.46 -14.26 -30.84
CA ILE A 6 25.47 -14.38 -29.77
C ILE A 6 25.11 -13.49 -28.59
N GLY A 7 24.65 -12.25 -28.82
CA GLY A 7 24.19 -11.37 -27.75
C GLY A 7 22.96 -11.89 -27.01
N ILE A 8 22.02 -12.54 -27.71
CA ILE A 8 20.86 -13.20 -27.11
C ILE A 8 21.29 -14.42 -26.30
N ILE A 9 22.16 -15.26 -26.86
CA ILE A 9 22.70 -16.46 -26.19
C ILE A 9 23.52 -16.08 -24.95
N LEU A 10 24.36 -15.05 -25.03
CA LEU A 10 25.12 -14.54 -23.87
C LEU A 10 24.21 -13.95 -22.80
N ARG A 11 23.14 -13.23 -23.16
CA ARG A 11 22.13 -12.77 -22.19
C ARG A 11 21.31 -13.91 -21.58
N LEU A 12 21.20 -15.04 -22.30
CA LEU A 12 20.54 -16.26 -21.82
C LEU A 12 21.43 -17.08 -20.88
N LEU A 13 22.73 -17.16 -21.18
CA LEU A 13 23.75 -17.85 -20.37
C LEU A 13 24.20 -17.02 -19.15
N PHE A 14 24.20 -15.70 -19.29
CA PHE A 14 24.52 -14.75 -18.22
C PHE A 14 23.38 -13.74 -18.07
N PRO A 15 22.21 -14.16 -17.57
CA PRO A 15 21.18 -13.20 -17.20
C PRO A 15 21.74 -12.26 -16.14
N ASP A 16 21.33 -10.99 -16.17
CA ASP A 16 21.66 -10.04 -15.10
C ASP A 16 21.00 -10.54 -13.80
N PHE A 17 21.75 -11.33 -13.03
CA PHE A 17 21.31 -11.84 -11.75
C PHE A 17 21.34 -10.68 -10.76
N SER A 18 20.21 -9.99 -10.63
CA SER A 18 20.03 -8.92 -9.63
C SER A 18 20.16 -9.48 -8.21
N ASN A 19 19.75 -10.73 -8.00
CA ASN A 19 19.71 -11.38 -6.68
C ASN A 19 21.00 -12.19 -6.40
N ARG A 20 21.66 -11.92 -5.25
CA ARG A 20 22.88 -12.63 -4.79
C ARG A 20 22.65 -14.13 -4.57
N ILE A 21 21.46 -14.51 -4.10
CA ILE A 21 21.12 -15.92 -3.83
C ILE A 21 21.07 -16.70 -5.14
N THR A 22 20.47 -16.14 -6.19
CA THR A 22 20.43 -16.80 -7.50
C THR A 22 21.83 -17.03 -8.06
N LYS A 23 22.77 -16.08 -7.91
CA LYS A 23 24.16 -16.27 -8.34
C LYS A 23 24.80 -17.48 -7.67
N ILE A 24 24.63 -17.61 -6.36
CA ILE A 24 25.21 -18.72 -5.58
C ILE A 24 24.60 -20.06 -6.03
N VAL A 25 23.27 -20.13 -6.16
CA VAL A 25 22.57 -21.36 -6.58
C VAL A 25 22.98 -21.80 -7.99
N VAL A 26 23.09 -20.86 -8.93
CA VAL A 26 23.50 -21.17 -10.32
C VAL A 26 24.96 -21.59 -10.40
N VAL A 27 25.87 -20.91 -9.68
CA VAL A 27 27.30 -21.29 -9.62
C VAL A 27 27.48 -22.67 -8.98
N PHE A 28 26.73 -22.97 -7.92
CA PHE A 28 26.78 -24.27 -7.26
C PHE A 28 26.21 -25.39 -8.15
N GLY A 29 25.09 -25.13 -8.84
CA GLY A 29 24.54 -26.08 -9.82
C GLY A 29 25.50 -26.35 -10.98
N LEU A 30 26.17 -25.32 -11.50
CA LEU A 30 27.21 -25.47 -12.51
C LEU A 30 28.43 -26.25 -12.00
N ALA A 31 28.83 -26.04 -10.74
CA ALA A 31 29.94 -26.78 -10.12
C ALA A 31 29.62 -28.29 -10.00
N MET A 32 28.39 -28.64 -9.59
CA MET A 32 27.92 -30.02 -9.55
C MET A 32 27.81 -30.67 -10.94
N MET A 33 27.41 -29.91 -11.95
CA MET A 33 27.45 -30.41 -13.33
C MET A 33 28.88 -30.64 -13.82
N SER A 34 29.81 -29.76 -13.46
CA SER A 34 31.23 -29.85 -13.85
C SER A 34 31.92 -31.08 -13.26
N SER A 35 31.65 -31.43 -12.00
CA SER A 35 32.22 -32.65 -11.38
C SER A 35 31.77 -33.91 -12.11
N SER A 36 30.48 -34.03 -12.43
CA SER A 36 29.95 -35.18 -13.16
C SER A 36 30.44 -35.27 -14.62
N LEU A 37 30.68 -34.13 -15.28
CA LEU A 37 31.24 -34.08 -16.63
C LEU A 37 32.73 -34.45 -16.61
N LEU A 38 33.48 -34.00 -15.61
CA LEU A 38 34.87 -34.40 -15.38
C LEU A 38 34.96 -35.89 -15.08
N GLU A 39 34.07 -36.45 -14.26
CA GLU A 39 33.99 -37.90 -14.04
C GLU A 39 33.69 -38.66 -15.32
N ARG A 40 32.78 -38.18 -16.17
CA ARG A 40 32.51 -38.81 -17.48
C ARG A 40 33.69 -38.71 -18.43
N VAL A 41 34.39 -37.59 -18.47
CA VAL A 41 35.60 -37.39 -19.30
C VAL A 41 36.76 -38.24 -18.76
N LEU A 42 36.96 -38.29 -17.45
CA LEU A 42 37.94 -39.15 -16.80
C LEU A 42 37.61 -40.62 -17.04
N ASN A 43 36.36 -41.05 -16.89
CA ASN A 43 35.93 -42.41 -17.21
C ASN A 43 36.08 -42.71 -18.70
N ALA A 44 35.83 -41.76 -19.61
CA ALA A 44 36.04 -41.94 -21.04
C ALA A 44 37.54 -42.10 -21.39
N ILE A 45 38.40 -41.24 -20.83
CA ILE A 45 39.86 -41.30 -21.01
C ILE A 45 40.43 -42.57 -20.36
N VAL A 46 40.00 -42.87 -19.13
CA VAL A 46 40.40 -44.08 -18.39
C VAL A 46 39.88 -45.32 -19.12
N SER A 47 38.70 -45.33 -19.73
CA SER A 47 38.22 -46.46 -20.54
C SER A 47 38.99 -46.63 -21.85
N GLN A 48 39.48 -45.54 -22.45
CA GLN A 48 40.40 -45.58 -23.61
C GLN A 48 41.79 -46.11 -23.24
N PHE A 49 42.25 -45.87 -22.01
CA PHE A 49 43.56 -46.35 -21.51
C PHE A 49 43.48 -47.70 -20.75
N SER A 50 42.31 -48.09 -20.22
CA SER A 50 42.07 -49.29 -19.39
C SER A 50 41.72 -50.54 -20.20
N SER A 51 42.25 -50.71 -21.40
CA SER A 51 42.26 -52.04 -22.03
C SER A 51 43.27 -52.99 -21.37
N LEU A 52 43.96 -52.58 -20.29
CA LEU A 52 45.06 -53.33 -19.68
C LEU A 52 45.12 -53.20 -18.14
N TYR A 53 44.12 -53.72 -17.43
CA TYR A 53 44.06 -53.87 -15.95
C TYR A 53 43.56 -52.66 -15.13
N LEU A 54 42.25 -52.62 -14.85
CA LEU A 54 41.64 -52.67 -13.51
C LEU A 54 40.18 -52.19 -13.58
N ASN A 55 39.27 -53.06 -13.13
CA ASN A 55 37.83 -52.85 -13.14
C ASN A 55 37.44 -52.11 -11.85
N ILE A 56 37.36 -50.78 -11.88
CA ILE A 56 36.81 -49.97 -10.79
C ILE A 56 35.66 -49.15 -11.37
N SER A 57 34.44 -49.62 -11.16
CA SER A 57 33.22 -48.87 -11.45
C SER A 57 32.95 -47.89 -10.31
N ILE A 58 33.26 -46.62 -10.53
CA ILE A 58 32.83 -45.54 -9.62
C ILE A 58 31.33 -45.33 -9.84
N SER A 59 30.57 -45.55 -8.77
CA SER A 59 29.11 -45.51 -8.68
C SER A 59 28.49 -44.26 -9.30
N GLU A 60 27.46 -44.46 -10.14
CA GLU A 60 26.68 -43.42 -10.80
C GLU A 60 25.75 -42.70 -9.81
N GLY A 61 26.21 -41.58 -9.26
CA GLY A 61 25.36 -40.58 -8.60
C GLY A 61 24.84 -39.58 -9.65
N ASN A 62 23.52 -39.36 -9.69
CA ASN A 62 22.87 -38.45 -10.66
C ASN A 62 23.06 -36.96 -10.31
N ASP A 63 24.25 -36.58 -9.87
CA ASP A 63 24.61 -35.24 -9.39
C ASP A 63 24.53 -34.20 -10.51
N ALA A 64 24.75 -34.63 -11.75
CA ALA A 64 24.56 -33.84 -12.96
C ALA A 64 23.11 -33.33 -13.11
N TYR A 65 22.14 -34.21 -12.85
CA TYR A 65 20.72 -33.89 -12.96
C TYR A 65 20.29 -32.91 -11.87
N TRP A 66 20.75 -33.12 -10.64
CA TRP A 66 20.48 -32.19 -9.53
C TRP A 66 21.13 -30.82 -9.76
N GLY A 67 22.36 -30.78 -10.29
CA GLY A 67 23.02 -29.53 -10.67
C GLY A 67 22.26 -28.79 -11.77
N PHE A 68 21.78 -29.50 -12.80
CA PHE A 68 20.96 -28.92 -13.86
C PHE A 68 19.62 -28.38 -13.34
N LEU A 69 18.95 -29.13 -12.46
CA LEU A 69 17.70 -28.71 -11.83
C LEU A 69 17.88 -27.44 -10.98
N LEU A 70 18.99 -27.33 -10.24
CA LEU A 70 19.33 -26.13 -9.47
C LEU A 70 19.55 -24.90 -10.36
N VAL A 71 20.23 -25.06 -11.49
CA VAL A 71 20.40 -23.97 -12.46
C VAL A 71 19.06 -23.52 -13.02
N LEU A 72 18.18 -24.45 -13.41
CA LEU A 72 16.83 -24.13 -13.89
C LEU A 72 16.00 -23.40 -12.83
N LEU A 73 16.02 -23.86 -11.58
CA LEU A 73 15.31 -23.21 -10.47
C LEU A 73 15.84 -21.80 -10.19
N GLY A 74 17.16 -21.61 -10.20
CA GLY A 74 17.79 -20.30 -10.04
C GLY A 74 17.36 -19.32 -11.15
N LEU A 75 17.37 -19.78 -12.40
CA LEU A 75 16.93 -18.98 -13.55
C LEU A 75 15.44 -18.64 -13.48
N ALA A 76 14.59 -19.63 -13.19
CA ALA A 76 13.15 -19.42 -13.04
C ALA A 76 12.83 -18.40 -11.94
N HIS A 77 13.54 -18.48 -10.81
CA HIS A 77 13.40 -17.52 -9.71
C HIS A 77 13.82 -16.10 -10.12
N ASN A 78 14.94 -15.93 -10.84
CA ASN A 78 15.40 -14.61 -11.28
C ASN A 78 14.46 -13.99 -12.33
N ILE A 79 13.96 -14.79 -13.27
CA ILE A 79 12.96 -14.33 -14.24
C ILE A 79 11.71 -13.87 -13.50
N SER A 80 11.18 -14.71 -12.59
CA SER A 80 9.98 -14.40 -11.80
C SER A 80 10.13 -13.12 -10.99
N TYR A 81 11.27 -12.96 -10.31
CA TYR A 81 11.58 -11.76 -9.53
C TYR A 81 11.63 -10.49 -10.41
N GLN A 82 12.29 -10.57 -11.57
CA GLN A 82 12.37 -9.43 -12.49
C GLN A 82 11.02 -9.07 -13.09
N THR A 83 10.20 -10.06 -13.46
CA THR A 83 8.85 -9.81 -14.00
C THR A 83 7.95 -9.19 -12.95
N LEU A 84 7.99 -9.67 -11.70
CA LEU A 84 7.18 -9.12 -10.61
C LEU A 84 7.56 -7.67 -10.31
N ILE A 85 8.86 -7.37 -10.18
CA ILE A 85 9.31 -5.99 -9.92
C ILE A 85 8.95 -5.07 -11.09
N LYS A 86 9.20 -5.48 -12.33
CA LYS A 86 8.82 -4.68 -13.50
C LYS A 86 7.32 -4.45 -13.57
N SER A 87 6.50 -5.46 -13.27
CA SER A 87 5.05 -5.33 -13.27
C SER A 87 4.56 -4.34 -12.22
N ASN A 88 5.10 -4.40 -10.99
CA ASN A 88 4.78 -3.44 -9.91
C ASN A 88 5.27 -2.03 -10.23
N PHE A 89 6.41 -1.90 -10.91
CA PHE A 89 6.91 -0.59 -11.33
C PHE A 89 6.05 0.02 -12.44
N ILE A 90 5.66 -0.79 -13.44
CA ILE A 90 4.80 -0.35 -14.54
C ILE A 90 3.40 0.00 -14.04
N SER A 91 2.84 -0.74 -13.07
CA SER A 91 1.54 -0.41 -12.49
C SER A 91 1.54 0.94 -11.77
N ARG A 92 2.66 1.31 -11.11
CA ARG A 92 2.85 2.63 -10.49
C ARG A 92 3.06 3.77 -11.50
N LEU A 93 3.38 3.44 -12.75
CA LEU A 93 3.43 4.40 -13.86
C LEU A 93 2.11 4.47 -14.63
N SER A 94 1.09 3.71 -14.23
CA SER A 94 -0.21 3.78 -14.89
C SER A 94 -0.85 5.15 -14.65
N PRO A 95 -1.55 5.72 -15.65
CA PRO A 95 -2.24 7.00 -15.49
C PRO A 95 -3.20 7.02 -14.30
N ASN A 96 -3.90 5.91 -14.04
CA ASN A 96 -4.83 5.80 -12.91
C ASN A 96 -4.09 5.90 -11.57
N TYR A 97 -2.96 5.21 -11.41
CA TYR A 97 -2.17 5.29 -10.18
C TYR A 97 -1.65 6.71 -9.94
N LEU A 98 -1.11 7.36 -10.98
CA LEU A 98 -0.58 8.72 -10.86
C LEU A 98 -1.68 9.75 -10.56
N ASN A 99 -2.87 9.56 -11.13
CA ASN A 99 -4.04 10.38 -10.82
C ASN A 99 -4.48 10.19 -9.37
N ASP A 100 -4.60 8.95 -8.91
CA ASP A 100 -4.99 8.65 -7.53
C ASP A 100 -3.95 9.14 -6.52
N GLU A 101 -2.65 9.06 -6.84
CA GLU A 101 -1.58 9.66 -6.04
C GLU A 101 -1.72 11.19 -5.96
N ALA A 102 -2.00 11.85 -7.08
CA ALA A 102 -2.24 13.29 -7.11
C ALA A 102 -3.48 13.68 -6.29
N LEU A 103 -4.58 12.91 -6.41
CA LEU A 103 -5.78 13.09 -5.60
C LEU A 103 -5.50 12.88 -4.11
N PHE A 104 -4.75 11.85 -3.74
CA PHE A 104 -4.38 11.61 -2.36
C PHE A 104 -3.54 12.76 -1.78
N ASN A 105 -2.60 13.30 -2.56
CA ASN A 105 -1.83 14.47 -2.15
C ASN A 105 -2.72 15.71 -1.99
N ARG A 106 -3.67 15.92 -2.92
CA ARG A 106 -4.66 16.99 -2.78
C ARG A 106 -5.51 16.81 -1.52
N PHE A 107 -5.94 15.58 -1.21
CA PHE A 107 -6.68 15.26 0.01
C PHE A 107 -5.91 15.70 1.26
N LEU A 108 -4.62 15.38 1.35
CA LEU A 108 -3.77 15.77 2.48
C LEU A 108 -3.64 17.29 2.63
N THR A 109 -3.76 18.05 1.53
CA THR A 109 -3.78 19.52 1.57
C THR A 109 -5.15 20.08 1.95
N THR A 110 -6.25 19.49 1.48
CA THR A 110 -7.61 19.95 1.80
C THR A 110 -8.00 19.63 3.24
N LEU A 111 -7.65 18.43 3.73
CA LEU A 111 -8.02 17.95 5.06
C LEU A 111 -6.80 17.37 5.80
N PRO A 112 -5.86 18.22 6.28
CA PRO A 112 -4.64 17.78 6.93
C PRO A 112 -4.90 17.17 8.33
N SER A 113 -4.18 16.10 8.66
CA SER A 113 -4.35 15.37 9.94
C SER A 113 -4.06 16.23 11.18
N HIS A 114 -3.05 17.10 11.11
CA HIS A 114 -2.49 17.79 12.28
C HIS A 114 -3.25 19.07 12.67
N VAL A 115 -4.16 19.56 11.81
CA VAL A 115 -4.92 20.78 12.11
C VAL A 115 -6.30 20.41 12.61
N ILE A 116 -7.10 19.72 11.80
CA ILE A 116 -8.53 19.55 12.07
C ILE A 116 -8.83 18.27 12.86
N ILE A 117 -8.20 17.17 12.47
CA ILE A 117 -8.48 15.85 13.05
C ILE A 117 -7.98 15.75 14.49
N GLU A 118 -6.94 16.51 14.85
CA GLU A 118 -6.50 16.61 16.23
C GLU A 118 -7.44 17.48 17.08
N ASP A 119 -7.88 18.62 16.56
CA ASP A 119 -8.81 19.51 17.27
C ASP A 119 -10.16 18.82 17.52
N LEU A 120 -10.68 18.10 16.52
CA LEU A 120 -11.96 17.37 16.61
C LEU A 120 -11.99 16.32 17.74
N LYS A 121 -10.83 15.78 18.17
CA LYS A 121 -10.78 14.78 19.25
C LYS A 121 -11.24 15.32 20.60
N TYR A 122 -11.12 16.63 20.80
CA TYR A 122 -11.38 17.28 22.09
C TYR A 122 -12.67 18.10 22.08
N VAL A 123 -13.44 18.02 21.00
CA VAL A 123 -14.69 18.76 20.88
C VAL A 123 -15.77 18.13 21.76
N ASP A 124 -16.40 18.97 22.58
CA ASP A 124 -17.58 18.63 23.37
C ASP A 124 -18.72 19.58 23.01
N PHE A 125 -19.75 19.06 22.34
CA PHE A 125 -20.91 19.82 21.89
C PHE A 125 -21.94 20.14 22.99
N LEU A 126 -21.75 19.61 24.22
CA LEU A 126 -22.46 20.12 25.41
C LEU A 126 -21.97 21.51 25.80
N SER A 127 -20.74 21.83 25.43
CA SER A 127 -20.12 23.14 25.59
C SER A 127 -20.26 23.97 24.32
N GLU A 128 -19.80 25.22 24.34
CA GLU A 128 -19.73 26.07 23.15
C GLU A 128 -18.53 25.67 22.31
N VAL A 129 -18.79 25.29 21.05
CA VAL A 129 -17.77 24.87 20.08
C VAL A 129 -17.62 25.96 19.03
N ARG A 130 -16.39 26.45 18.84
CA ARG A 130 -16.07 27.40 17.77
C ARG A 130 -16.33 26.78 16.40
N ARG A 131 -17.04 27.49 15.51
CA ARG A 131 -17.40 26.94 14.19
C ARG A 131 -16.18 26.67 13.33
N GLU A 132 -15.14 27.48 13.49
CA GLU A 132 -13.89 27.41 12.73
C GLU A 132 -13.21 26.03 12.86
N ILE A 133 -13.47 25.30 13.97
CA ILE A 133 -12.91 23.96 14.20
C ILE A 133 -13.37 22.97 13.13
N TYR A 134 -14.62 23.08 12.67
CA TYR A 134 -15.21 22.14 11.71
C TYR A 134 -15.46 22.74 10.32
N GLU A 135 -15.19 24.03 10.11
CA GLU A 135 -15.29 24.66 8.77
C GLU A 135 -14.47 23.95 7.69
N PRO A 136 -13.25 23.45 7.94
CA PRO A 136 -12.53 22.68 6.93
C PRO A 136 -13.23 21.41 6.46
N LEU A 137 -14.08 20.79 7.29
CA LEU A 137 -14.93 19.69 6.87
C LEU A 137 -16.00 20.14 5.86
N ARG A 138 -16.54 21.36 6.03
CA ARG A 138 -17.49 21.96 5.09
C ARG A 138 -16.82 22.25 3.75
N PHE A 139 -15.63 22.84 3.78
CA PHE A 139 -14.83 23.06 2.56
C PHE A 139 -14.52 21.75 1.84
N PHE A 140 -14.18 20.70 2.59
CA PHE A 140 -13.99 19.37 2.02
C PHE A 140 -15.24 18.88 1.29
N LEU A 141 -16.42 18.92 1.91
CA LEU A 141 -17.66 18.51 1.23
C LEU A 141 -17.90 19.28 -0.08
N MET A 142 -17.70 20.60 -0.07
CA MET A 142 -17.92 21.43 -1.25
C MET A 142 -16.94 21.12 -2.39
N GLU A 143 -15.67 20.89 -2.08
CA GLU A 143 -14.65 20.63 -3.09
C GLU A 143 -14.64 19.19 -3.60
N TRP A 144 -15.10 18.22 -2.79
CA TRP A 144 -14.94 16.79 -3.05
C TRP A 144 -16.22 16.10 -3.51
N ASP A 145 -17.33 16.82 -3.64
CA ASP A 145 -18.60 16.32 -4.19
C ASP A 145 -18.64 16.37 -5.72
N ASN A 146 -17.68 15.70 -6.37
CA ASN A 146 -17.64 15.60 -7.83
C ASN A 146 -16.85 14.37 -8.30
N ALA A 147 -17.06 14.02 -9.57
CA ALA A 147 -16.42 12.87 -10.19
C ALA A 147 -14.90 13.02 -10.37
N GLU A 148 -14.36 14.25 -10.37
CA GLU A 148 -12.92 14.49 -10.49
C GLU A 148 -12.17 14.13 -9.19
N CYS A 149 -12.89 14.05 -8.07
CA CYS A 149 -12.36 13.67 -6.77
C CYS A 149 -12.60 12.19 -6.41
N ALA A 150 -13.05 11.37 -7.37
CA ALA A 150 -13.21 9.93 -7.19
C ALA A 150 -11.89 9.18 -7.46
N PHE A 151 -11.49 8.31 -6.54
CA PHE A 151 -10.35 7.42 -6.76
C PHE A 151 -10.73 6.31 -7.74
N THR A 152 -9.77 5.88 -8.54
CA THR A 152 -9.94 4.70 -9.40
C THR A 152 -9.70 3.41 -8.61
N ASP A 153 -8.89 3.46 -7.56
CA ASP A 153 -8.72 2.38 -6.59
C ASP A 153 -9.98 2.23 -5.71
N ASP A 154 -10.68 1.10 -5.86
CA ASP A 154 -11.95 0.82 -5.18
C ASP A 154 -11.87 0.91 -3.64
N GLU A 155 -10.73 0.53 -3.05
CA GLU A 155 -10.53 0.57 -1.60
C GLU A 155 -10.41 2.03 -1.12
N MET A 156 -9.59 2.83 -1.80
CA MET A 156 -9.48 4.26 -1.53
C MET A 156 -10.82 4.98 -1.71
N GLU A 157 -11.54 4.67 -2.79
CA GLU A 157 -12.82 5.31 -3.09
C GLU A 157 -13.90 4.93 -2.07
N SER A 158 -13.93 3.68 -1.63
CA SER A 158 -14.87 3.23 -0.60
C SER A 158 -14.65 3.98 0.71
N ILE A 159 -13.40 4.20 1.11
CA ILE A 159 -13.09 4.92 2.35
C ILE A 159 -13.39 6.41 2.21
N ARG A 160 -13.01 7.03 1.08
CA ARG A 160 -13.32 8.44 0.77
C ARG A 160 -14.84 8.68 0.81
N SER A 161 -15.62 7.80 0.19
CA SER A 161 -17.09 7.87 0.18
C SER A 161 -17.66 7.78 1.59
N ARG A 162 -17.21 6.84 2.43
CA ARG A 162 -17.64 6.77 3.83
C ARG A 162 -17.25 8.00 4.64
N LEU A 163 -16.06 8.55 4.43
CA LEU A 163 -15.65 9.80 5.06
C LEU A 163 -16.61 10.93 4.68
N PHE A 164 -16.95 11.04 3.40
CA PHE A 164 -17.89 12.04 2.90
C PHE A 164 -19.29 11.88 3.51
N GLU A 165 -19.80 10.66 3.61
CA GLU A 165 -21.08 10.34 4.25
C GLU A 165 -21.07 10.71 5.74
N GLU A 166 -20.01 10.38 6.48
CA GLU A 166 -19.90 10.73 7.90
C GLU A 166 -19.83 12.24 8.14
N ILE A 167 -19.10 12.98 7.29
CA ILE A 167 -19.05 14.45 7.35
C ILE A 167 -20.41 15.05 7.00
N SER A 168 -21.10 14.53 5.99
CA SER A 168 -22.44 14.99 5.61
C SER A 168 -23.44 14.80 6.75
N ALA A 169 -23.50 13.59 7.32
CA ALA A 169 -24.35 13.27 8.45
C ALA A 169 -24.01 14.13 9.69
N PHE A 170 -22.73 14.41 9.93
CA PHE A 170 -22.31 15.33 10.99
C PHE A 170 -22.91 16.73 10.82
N PHE A 171 -22.89 17.30 9.61
CA PHE A 171 -23.49 18.62 9.36
C PHE A 171 -25.02 18.62 9.44
N GLU A 172 -25.67 17.52 9.06
CA GLU A 172 -27.12 17.35 9.28
C GLU A 172 -27.46 17.39 10.78
N LEU A 173 -26.73 16.64 11.60
CA LEU A 173 -26.93 16.66 13.06
C LEU A 173 -26.60 18.02 13.67
N LEU A 174 -25.53 18.68 13.23
CA LEU A 174 -25.23 20.04 13.66
C LEU A 174 -26.39 20.99 13.37
N GLY A 175 -26.93 20.95 12.14
CA GLY A 175 -28.05 21.80 11.76
C GLY A 175 -29.35 21.48 12.51
N ALA A 176 -29.55 20.22 12.90
CA ALA A 176 -30.73 19.79 13.62
C ALA A 176 -30.67 20.10 15.13
N TYR A 177 -29.51 19.93 15.76
CA TYR A 177 -29.38 19.92 17.21
C TYR A 177 -28.65 21.12 17.80
N THR A 178 -27.91 21.89 17.01
CA THR A 178 -27.12 23.00 17.54
C THR A 178 -27.69 24.37 17.20
N PHE A 179 -27.46 25.32 18.10
CA PHE A 179 -27.87 26.70 17.97
C PHE A 179 -26.66 27.63 17.88
N PRO A 180 -26.78 28.74 17.13
CA PRO A 180 -25.74 29.77 17.10
C PRO A 180 -25.62 30.48 18.46
N VAL A 181 -24.42 30.49 19.04
CA VAL A 181 -24.12 31.13 20.32
C VAL A 181 -22.99 32.17 20.14
N GLY A 182 -22.90 33.13 21.06
CA GLY A 182 -21.93 34.23 21.00
C GLY A 182 -22.31 35.37 20.06
N HIS A 183 -21.39 36.33 19.89
CA HIS A 183 -21.56 37.46 18.97
C HIS A 183 -21.52 36.94 17.53
N MET A 184 -22.48 37.35 16.68
CA MET A 184 -22.62 36.87 15.29
C MET A 184 -22.71 35.34 15.09
N GLY A 185 -22.86 34.55 16.15
CA GLY A 185 -22.95 33.10 16.07
C GLY A 185 -21.62 32.39 15.90
N GLU A 186 -20.49 32.97 16.31
CA GLU A 186 -19.15 32.34 16.23
C GLU A 186 -19.05 30.93 16.86
N TYR A 187 -20.00 30.58 17.73
CA TYR A 187 -20.05 29.28 18.40
C TYR A 187 -21.32 28.51 18.02
N ALA A 188 -21.26 27.20 18.17
CA ALA A 188 -22.39 26.29 18.13
C ALA A 188 -22.46 25.52 19.45
N SER A 189 -23.66 25.31 19.96
CA SER A 189 -23.89 24.44 21.11
C SER A 189 -25.25 23.77 20.99
N VAL A 190 -25.36 22.54 21.49
CA VAL A 190 -26.66 21.87 21.63
C VAL A 190 -27.57 22.62 22.61
N ARG A 191 -26.97 23.37 23.53
CA ARG A 191 -27.69 24.14 24.53
C ARG A 191 -27.96 25.57 24.08
N ASP A 192 -29.23 25.96 23.99
CA ASP A 192 -29.59 27.38 23.94
C ASP A 192 -29.69 27.95 25.37
N LYS A 193 -28.61 28.61 25.81
CA LYS A 193 -28.56 29.30 27.12
C LYS A 193 -29.63 30.39 27.29
N ARG A 194 -30.29 30.83 26.21
CA ARG A 194 -31.36 31.86 26.24
C ARG A 194 -32.74 31.25 26.52
N LEU A 195 -32.92 29.96 26.23
CA LEU A 195 -34.20 29.25 26.36
C LEU A 195 -34.24 28.29 27.54
N ASP A 196 -33.08 27.80 27.99
CA ASP A 196 -32.99 26.83 29.09
C ASP A 196 -33.05 27.50 30.47
N ASP A 197 -34.07 27.16 31.25
CA ASP A 197 -34.15 27.48 32.67
C ASP A 197 -32.92 26.86 33.38
N HIS A 198 -32.09 27.70 34.00
CA HIS A 198 -30.66 27.49 34.27
C HIS A 198 -30.25 26.24 35.11
N LYS A 199 -31.17 25.35 35.49
CA LYS A 199 -30.98 24.37 36.58
C LYS A 199 -30.89 22.89 36.19
N LYS A 200 -31.20 22.46 34.95
CA LYS A 200 -31.05 21.03 34.58
C LYS A 200 -30.59 20.82 33.14
N PHE A 201 -29.56 20.00 32.95
CA PHE A 201 -29.31 19.37 31.66
C PHE A 201 -30.46 18.41 31.38
N HIS A 202 -31.20 18.66 30.31
CA HIS A 202 -32.15 17.68 29.81
C HIS A 202 -31.36 16.51 29.21
N GLN A 203 -31.72 15.27 29.58
CA GLN A 203 -31.11 14.05 29.02
C GLN A 203 -31.06 14.10 27.49
N LYS A 204 -32.08 14.70 26.87
CA LYS A 204 -32.14 14.99 25.43
C LYS A 204 -30.88 15.69 24.88
N HIS A 205 -30.38 16.74 25.54
CA HIS A 205 -29.19 17.47 25.07
C HIS A 205 -27.92 16.61 25.16
N ILE A 206 -27.85 15.73 26.16
CA ILE A 206 -26.77 14.75 26.31
C ILE A 206 -26.81 13.74 25.16
N ASP A 207 -28.00 13.24 24.85
CA ASP A 207 -28.19 12.27 23.76
C ASP A 207 -27.83 12.90 22.39
N GLU A 208 -28.30 14.12 22.11
CA GLU A 208 -27.99 14.88 20.89
C GLU A 208 -26.49 15.18 20.74
N ALA A 209 -25.83 15.63 21.81
CA ALA A 209 -24.39 15.88 21.80
C ALA A 209 -23.58 14.58 21.59
N ASN A 210 -24.05 13.46 22.16
CA ASN A 210 -23.45 12.14 21.95
C ASN A 210 -23.60 11.68 20.50
N GLU A 211 -24.75 11.89 19.86
CA GLU A 211 -24.95 11.57 18.44
C GLU A 211 -23.98 12.33 17.55
N ILE A 212 -23.80 13.64 17.76
CA ILE A 212 -22.81 14.45 17.04
C ILE A 212 -21.39 13.89 17.30
N SER A 213 -21.07 13.58 18.55
CA SER A 213 -19.77 13.07 18.96
C SER A 213 -19.44 11.70 18.34
N LEU A 214 -20.44 10.85 18.11
CA LEU A 214 -20.29 9.59 17.40
C LEU A 214 -19.90 9.83 15.93
N LYS A 215 -20.49 10.83 15.28
CA LYS A 215 -20.11 11.22 13.91
C LYS A 215 -18.70 11.77 13.83
N VAL A 216 -18.29 12.60 14.80
CA VAL A 216 -16.90 13.06 14.89
C VAL A 216 -15.92 11.89 14.97
N LYS A 217 -16.22 10.86 15.77
CA LYS A 217 -15.37 9.65 15.86
C LYS A 217 -15.29 8.92 14.51
N GLY A 218 -16.42 8.76 13.82
CA GLY A 218 -16.46 8.15 12.48
C GLY A 218 -15.60 8.92 11.47
N ILE A 219 -15.69 10.25 11.45
CA ILE A 219 -14.85 11.12 10.60
C ILE A 219 -13.36 10.90 10.88
N ILE A 220 -12.96 10.93 12.15
CA ILE A 220 -11.57 10.73 12.57
C ILE A 220 -11.07 9.35 12.12
N GLU A 221 -11.88 8.30 12.29
CA GLU A 221 -11.52 6.94 11.91
C GLU A 221 -11.35 6.80 10.39
N GLN A 222 -12.32 7.26 9.59
CA GLN A 222 -12.24 7.16 8.13
C GLN A 222 -11.11 8.01 7.57
N HIS A 223 -10.87 9.21 8.12
CA HIS A 223 -9.74 10.04 7.76
C HIS A 223 -8.41 9.31 8.00
N GLN A 224 -8.20 8.77 9.21
CA GLN A 224 -6.97 8.06 9.55
C GLN A 224 -6.77 6.82 8.69
N ASN A 225 -7.84 6.08 8.38
CA ASN A 225 -7.79 4.93 7.49
C ASN A 225 -7.37 5.33 6.07
N LEU A 226 -7.95 6.40 5.52
CA LEU A 226 -7.59 6.92 4.20
C LEU A 226 -6.13 7.37 4.15
N VAL A 227 -5.66 8.11 5.16
CA VAL A 227 -4.25 8.53 5.27
C VAL A 227 -3.33 7.32 5.36
N LYS A 228 -3.66 6.32 6.18
CA LYS A 228 -2.83 5.13 6.39
C LYS A 228 -2.69 4.32 5.10
N ILE A 229 -3.80 4.03 4.43
CA ILE A 229 -3.81 3.23 3.20
C ILE A 229 -3.18 4.01 2.06
N GLY A 230 -3.55 5.28 1.87
CA GLY A 230 -2.96 6.13 0.83
C GLY A 230 -1.46 6.30 1.01
N THR A 231 -0.97 6.47 2.25
CA THR A 231 0.47 6.53 2.53
C THR A 231 1.17 5.21 2.20
N ALA A 232 0.58 4.06 2.56
CA ALA A 232 1.15 2.76 2.25
C ALA A 232 1.18 2.46 0.74
N LYS A 233 0.18 2.93 -0.01
CA LYS A 233 0.07 2.74 -1.47
C LYS A 233 0.97 3.70 -2.25
N TYR A 234 0.88 5.00 -1.97
CA TYR A 234 1.46 6.06 -2.79
C TYR A 234 2.79 6.60 -2.24
N HIS A 235 2.97 6.65 -0.92
CA HIS A 235 4.21 7.12 -0.28
C HIS A 235 5.08 5.97 0.22
N VAL A 236 5.58 5.14 -0.70
CA VAL A 236 6.69 4.24 -0.37
C VAL A 236 7.95 5.10 -0.24
N LYS A 237 8.44 5.31 0.99
CA LYS A 237 9.77 5.92 1.23
C LYS A 237 10.80 5.22 0.34
N SER A 238 11.34 5.95 -0.63
CA SER A 238 12.52 5.57 -1.40
C SER A 238 13.74 5.46 -0.51
#